data_AF-A0A1Q9CBQ6-F1
#
_entry.id   AF-A0A1Q9CBQ6-F1
#
_cell.length_a   1.000
_cell.length_b   1.000
_cell.length_c   1.000
_cell.angle_alpha   90.00
_cell.angle_beta   90.00
_cell.angle_gamma   90.00
#
_symmetry.space_group_name_H-M   'P 1'
#
loop_
_entity.id
_entity.type
_entity.pdbx_description
1 polymer ?
#
loop_
_entity_poly.entity_id
_entity_poly.type
_entity_poly.pdbx_seq_one_letter_code
_entity_poly.pdbx_strand_id
1 'polypeptide(L)'
;MCELFPSVDGKMSAYESKLKHRSDFLLRPVKALTQSSDGKRSENHAKTPLRQHVGSAVFVAMASGDVVAKPPEHVRCKNFGCSQFFDPRYPEQTVCTHHRLPPVFHETAKYWACCPDKKAYDWDEFMKIPGCQTGHCTSVAKDKKFLGGADIRAEHAPKRLDDEVPVDPRKKLDRLREGLVSLGVSADDFDRAWGRLGAKLGDLSLVAQKMNQLFTETLQTMDTDDMNLPD
;
A
#
# COMPACT_ATOMS: atom_id res chain seq x y z
N MET A 1 -37.72 3.91 64.77
CA MET A 1 -36.80 4.82 64.04
C MET A 1 -36.36 4.11 62.77
N CYS A 2 -37.04 4.44 61.68
CA CYS A 2 -36.54 4.72 60.33
C CYS A 2 -34.99 4.98 60.27
N GLU A 3 -34.15 4.58 59.31
CA GLU A 3 -34.22 4.09 57.91
C GLU A 3 -32.86 3.41 57.58
N LEU A 4 -32.62 2.65 56.50
CA LEU A 4 -32.38 3.14 55.13
C LEU A 4 -32.22 1.94 54.14
N PHE A 5 -32.90 2.06 52.99
CA PHE A 5 -32.75 1.39 51.67
C PHE A 5 -32.76 -0.15 51.52
N PRO A 6 -33.82 -0.72 50.92
CA PRO A 6 -33.74 -2.02 50.24
C PRO A 6 -33.30 -1.88 48.76
N SER A 7 -32.28 -2.67 48.40
CA SER A 7 -31.86 -2.94 47.02
C SER A 7 -32.96 -3.70 46.27
N VAL A 8 -33.30 -3.24 45.08
CA VAL A 8 -34.28 -3.89 44.19
C VAL A 8 -33.60 -4.91 43.29
N ASP A 9 -33.68 -6.17 43.71
CA ASP A 9 -33.53 -7.32 42.81
C ASP A 9 -34.77 -7.45 41.91
N GLY A 10 -34.54 -7.68 40.62
CA GLY A 10 -35.51 -8.34 39.75
C GLY A 10 -35.97 -7.55 38.53
N LYS A 11 -35.47 -7.98 37.35
CA LYS A 11 -36.26 -8.35 36.14
C LYS A 11 -35.32 -8.55 34.94
N MET A 12 -34.67 -9.72 34.85
CA MET A 12 -34.27 -10.28 33.55
C MET A 12 -35.14 -11.51 33.29
N SER A 13 -36.35 -11.23 32.81
CA SER A 13 -37.25 -12.23 32.26
C SER A 13 -37.66 -11.75 30.88
N ALA A 14 -37.60 -12.67 29.91
CA ALA A 14 -38.12 -12.57 28.54
C ALA A 14 -37.16 -12.16 27.39
N TYR A 15 -35.95 -12.70 27.31
CA TYR A 15 -35.21 -12.69 26.03
C TYR A 15 -34.39 -13.97 25.73
N GLU A 16 -34.89 -15.15 26.10
CA GLU A 16 -34.18 -16.42 25.89
C GLU A 16 -35.10 -17.52 25.34
N SER A 17 -35.78 -17.25 24.21
CA SER A 17 -36.70 -18.24 23.62
C SER A 17 -36.80 -18.26 22.08
N LYS A 18 -35.85 -17.66 21.34
CA LYS A 18 -35.87 -17.67 19.86
C LYS A 18 -34.53 -18.06 19.20
N LEU A 19 -33.79 -18.99 19.80
CA LEU A 19 -32.52 -19.52 19.27
C LEU A 19 -32.50 -21.07 19.15
N LYS A 20 -33.64 -21.69 18.82
CA LYS A 20 -33.73 -23.15 18.61
C LYS A 20 -34.43 -23.59 17.31
N HIS A 21 -34.35 -22.79 16.25
CA HIS A 21 -34.70 -23.27 14.90
C HIS A 21 -33.87 -22.57 13.83
N ARG A 22 -32.75 -23.19 13.44
CA ARG A 22 -32.18 -23.22 12.07
C ARG A 22 -30.79 -23.88 12.00
N SER A 23 -30.56 -24.90 12.82
CA SER A 23 -29.63 -25.97 12.45
C SER A 23 -30.28 -26.74 11.30
N ASP A 24 -29.85 -26.46 10.08
CA ASP A 24 -29.90 -27.35 8.89
C ASP A 24 -29.89 -26.51 7.61
N PHE A 25 -28.77 -25.84 7.35
CA PHE A 25 -28.35 -25.55 5.98
C PHE A 25 -26.88 -25.13 6.00
N LEU A 26 -26.09 -25.66 5.07
CA LEU A 26 -24.68 -25.35 4.79
C LEU A 26 -23.62 -26.22 5.49
N LEU A 27 -23.66 -27.52 5.21
CA LEU A 27 -22.45 -28.31 5.01
C LEU A 27 -22.56 -29.06 3.67
N ARG A 28 -21.94 -28.52 2.62
CA ARG A 28 -21.58 -29.30 1.42
C ARG A 28 -20.10 -29.06 1.10
N PRO A 29 -19.27 -30.12 1.01
CA PRO A 29 -17.84 -29.99 0.76
C PRO A 29 -17.55 -29.77 -0.74
N VAL A 30 -16.62 -28.87 -1.03
CA VAL A 30 -16.09 -28.60 -2.37
C VAL A 30 -15.01 -29.63 -2.68
N LYS A 31 -15.26 -30.51 -3.66
CA LYS A 31 -14.24 -31.43 -4.19
C LYS A 31 -13.40 -30.71 -5.24
N ALA A 32 -12.09 -30.82 -5.07
CA ALA A 32 -11.07 -30.42 -6.02
C ALA A 32 -11.18 -31.23 -7.33
N LEU A 33 -11.05 -30.55 -8.46
CA LEU A 33 -10.80 -31.16 -9.76
C LEU A 33 -9.55 -30.49 -10.36
N THR A 34 -8.55 -31.33 -10.54
CA THR A 34 -7.32 -31.11 -11.30
C THR A 34 -7.56 -31.41 -12.79
N GLN A 35 -6.54 -31.13 -13.61
CA GLN A 35 -6.33 -31.42 -15.05
C GLN A 35 -6.44 -30.15 -15.92
N SER A 36 -5.34 -29.58 -16.43
CA SER A 36 -4.43 -30.06 -17.48
C SER A 36 -5.09 -30.19 -18.86
N SER A 37 -4.69 -29.35 -19.81
CA SER A 37 -4.26 -29.72 -21.17
C SER A 37 -4.41 -28.54 -22.14
N ASP A 38 -3.32 -27.80 -22.37
CA ASP A 38 -3.17 -26.98 -23.57
C ASP A 38 -2.88 -27.91 -24.76
N GLY A 39 -3.82 -27.91 -25.70
CA GLY A 39 -3.72 -28.69 -26.92
C GLY A 39 -4.26 -27.92 -28.11
N LYS A 40 -3.33 -27.50 -28.98
CA LYS A 40 -3.44 -27.47 -30.45
C LYS A 40 -4.45 -26.44 -31.01
N ARG A 41 -4.33 -25.83 -32.19
CA ARG A 41 -3.55 -26.07 -33.42
C ARG A 41 -4.03 -25.00 -34.42
N SER A 42 -3.11 -24.24 -35.01
CA SER A 42 -2.76 -24.17 -36.45
C SER A 42 -3.80 -23.65 -37.46
N GLU A 43 -3.23 -22.87 -38.40
CA GLU A 43 -3.56 -22.72 -39.82
C GLU A 43 -4.80 -21.87 -40.18
N ASN A 44 -4.60 -20.69 -40.77
CA ASN A 44 -4.30 -20.40 -42.20
C ASN A 44 -5.46 -20.78 -43.13
N HIS A 45 -5.94 -19.81 -43.92
CA HIS A 45 -6.38 -19.85 -45.34
C HIS A 45 -7.31 -18.64 -45.58
N ALA A 46 -6.87 -17.59 -46.28
CA ALA A 46 -6.79 -17.42 -47.74
C ALA A 46 -8.10 -16.91 -48.39
N LYS A 47 -8.04 -15.66 -48.88
CA LYS A 47 -8.55 -15.07 -50.16
C LYS A 47 -9.85 -15.67 -50.75
N THR A 48 -10.85 -14.90 -51.21
CA THR A 48 -10.92 -14.09 -52.47
C THR A 48 -12.39 -13.52 -52.63
N PRO A 49 -12.86 -12.86 -53.71
CA PRO A 49 -12.98 -11.39 -53.87
C PRO A 49 -14.39 -10.82 -54.18
N LEU A 50 -14.42 -9.48 -54.34
CA LEU A 50 -15.22 -8.66 -55.27
C LEU A 50 -16.75 -8.67 -55.20
N ARG A 51 -17.32 -7.49 -54.85
CA ARG A 51 -18.56 -6.99 -55.45
C ARG A 51 -18.54 -5.47 -55.53
N GLN A 52 -18.50 -4.96 -56.76
CA GLN A 52 -18.64 -3.55 -57.11
C GLN A 52 -20.04 -3.05 -56.76
N HIS A 53 -20.14 -1.85 -56.22
CA HIS A 53 -21.27 -0.94 -56.46
C HIS A 53 -20.79 0.51 -56.46
N VAL A 54 -21.16 1.19 -57.53
CA VAL A 54 -20.94 2.61 -57.83
C VAL A 54 -21.86 3.47 -56.97
N GLY A 55 -21.37 4.61 -56.48
CA GLY A 55 -22.17 5.53 -55.69
C GLY A 55 -21.42 6.81 -55.34
N SER A 56 -21.91 7.92 -55.89
CA SER A 56 -21.37 9.28 -55.89
C SER A 56 -20.96 9.86 -54.52
N ALA A 57 -19.99 10.76 -54.58
CA ALA A 57 -19.31 11.42 -53.48
C ALA A 57 -20.21 12.24 -52.54
N VAL A 58 -20.04 12.02 -51.23
CA VAL A 58 -20.04 13.07 -50.20
C VAL A 58 -18.99 12.65 -49.16
N PHE A 59 -17.86 13.36 -49.12
CA PHE A 59 -16.81 13.12 -48.12
C PHE A 59 -17.28 13.65 -46.76
N VAL A 60 -17.71 12.75 -45.87
CA VAL A 60 -17.72 13.02 -44.44
C VAL A 60 -16.48 12.34 -43.87
N ALA A 61 -15.46 13.15 -43.56
CA ALA A 61 -14.26 12.70 -42.87
C ALA A 61 -14.65 12.27 -41.45
N MET A 62 -14.90 10.97 -41.27
CA MET A 62 -14.97 10.36 -39.95
C MET A 62 -13.53 10.27 -39.44
N ALA A 63 -13.20 11.05 -38.42
CA ALA A 63 -11.91 11.03 -37.75
C ALA A 63 -11.63 9.62 -37.23
N SER A 64 -10.70 8.94 -37.88
CA SER A 64 -10.09 7.70 -37.43
C SER A 64 -9.41 7.95 -36.09
N GLY A 65 -9.63 7.05 -35.13
CA GLY A 65 -8.90 7.03 -33.87
C GLY A 65 -7.43 6.71 -34.14
N ASP A 66 -6.63 7.75 -34.37
CA ASP A 66 -5.20 7.63 -34.58
C ASP A 66 -4.52 7.27 -33.24
N VAL A 67 -3.98 6.06 -33.18
CA VAL A 67 -3.04 5.66 -32.13
C VAL A 67 -1.79 6.51 -32.32
N VAL A 68 -1.62 7.53 -31.49
CA VAL A 68 -0.46 8.45 -31.52
C VAL A 68 0.83 7.63 -31.48
N ALA A 69 1.50 7.51 -32.62
CA ALA A 69 2.78 6.83 -32.75
C ALA A 69 3.83 7.57 -31.93
N LYS A 70 4.58 6.86 -31.08
CA LYS A 70 5.58 7.43 -30.17
C LYS A 70 6.82 7.89 -30.96
N PRO A 71 7.12 9.20 -31.06
CA PRO A 71 8.44 9.65 -31.50
C PRO A 71 9.48 9.28 -30.43
N PRO A 72 10.71 8.92 -30.81
CA PRO A 72 11.74 8.38 -29.91
C PRO A 72 12.14 9.32 -28.76
N GLU A 73 11.79 10.60 -28.83
CA GLU A 73 12.17 11.63 -27.86
C GLU A 73 11.02 12.16 -26.99
N HIS A 74 9.77 11.73 -27.24
CA HIS A 74 8.60 12.27 -26.53
C HIS A 74 8.19 11.41 -25.33
N VAL A 75 7.85 12.08 -24.23
CA VAL A 75 7.41 11.49 -22.97
C VAL A 75 5.90 11.63 -22.84
N ARG A 76 5.24 10.65 -22.21
CA ARG A 76 3.79 10.72 -21.94
C ARG A 76 3.51 11.72 -20.83
N CYS A 77 2.52 12.59 -21.04
CA CYS A 77 2.03 13.50 -20.02
C CYS A 77 1.49 12.73 -18.79
N LYS A 78 1.80 13.22 -17.59
CA LYS A 78 1.32 12.64 -16.32
C LYS A 78 0.16 13.41 -15.68
N ASN A 79 -0.37 14.44 -16.34
CA ASN A 79 -1.59 15.10 -15.91
C ASN A 79 -2.80 14.16 -16.05
N PHE A 80 -3.75 14.28 -15.12
CA PHE A 80 -4.92 13.41 -15.08
C PHE A 80 -5.78 13.54 -16.36
N GLY A 81 -6.06 12.40 -17.00
CA GLY A 81 -6.86 12.35 -18.23
C GLY A 81 -6.15 12.82 -19.50
N CYS A 82 -4.89 13.27 -19.43
CA CYS A 82 -4.10 13.58 -20.62
C CYS A 82 -3.34 12.33 -21.09
N SER A 83 -3.53 11.93 -22.34
CA SER A 83 -2.85 10.79 -22.96
C SER A 83 -1.82 11.20 -24.02
N GLN A 84 -1.54 12.50 -24.14
CA GLN A 84 -0.64 13.03 -25.16
C GLN A 84 0.84 12.78 -24.83
N PHE A 85 1.66 12.68 -25.88
CA PHE A 85 3.11 12.66 -25.80
C PHE A 85 3.65 14.05 -26.12
N PHE A 86 4.65 14.51 -25.36
CA PHE A 86 5.26 15.83 -25.51
C PHE A 86 6.78 15.74 -25.37
N ASP A 87 7.49 16.74 -25.90
CA ASP A 87 8.93 16.88 -25.67
C ASP A 87 9.16 17.49 -24.27
N PRO A 88 9.86 16.78 -23.34
CA PRO A 88 10.12 17.30 -22.00
C PRO A 88 11.01 18.56 -21.98
N ARG A 89 11.70 18.90 -23.07
CA ARG A 89 12.53 20.11 -23.18
C ARG A 89 11.70 21.38 -23.41
N TYR A 90 10.54 21.23 -24.06
CA TYR A 90 9.68 22.34 -24.45
C TYR A 90 8.21 22.07 -24.07
N PRO A 91 7.90 21.88 -22.77
CA PRO A 91 6.55 21.58 -22.32
C PRO A 91 5.52 22.65 -22.71
N GLU A 92 5.94 23.91 -22.81
CA GLU A 92 5.12 25.08 -23.12
C GLU A 92 4.49 25.03 -24.53
N GLN A 93 5.13 24.32 -25.47
CA GLN A 93 4.63 24.22 -26.85
C GLN A 93 3.42 23.29 -26.98
N THR A 94 3.18 22.44 -25.97
CA THR A 94 2.09 21.46 -25.98
C THR A 94 0.95 21.88 -25.05
N VAL A 95 -0.19 22.24 -25.64
CA VAL A 95 -1.40 22.58 -24.88
C VAL A 95 -2.02 21.30 -24.32
N CYS A 96 -2.06 21.20 -23.00
CA CYS A 96 -2.57 20.05 -22.26
C CYS A 96 -3.98 20.33 -21.71
N THR A 97 -5.00 19.65 -22.24
CA THR A 97 -6.34 19.58 -21.64
C THR A 97 -6.40 18.42 -20.65
N HIS A 98 -6.55 18.72 -19.37
CA HIS A 98 -6.47 17.74 -18.30
C HIS A 98 -7.45 18.01 -17.16
N HIS A 99 -7.58 17.04 -16.27
CA HIS A 99 -8.39 17.13 -15.06
C HIS A 99 -7.54 17.61 -13.88
N ARG A 100 -8.10 18.48 -13.05
CA ARG A 100 -7.40 19.03 -11.87
C ARG A 100 -7.24 18.00 -10.77
N LEU A 101 -8.30 17.23 -10.55
CA LEU A 101 -8.46 16.36 -9.40
C LEU A 101 -8.42 14.88 -9.82
N PRO A 102 -8.10 13.98 -8.90
CA PRO A 102 -8.04 12.54 -9.15
C PRO A 102 -9.40 11.95 -9.56
N PRO A 103 -9.40 10.74 -10.13
CA PRO A 103 -10.62 10.02 -10.43
C PRO A 103 -11.33 9.55 -9.16
N VAL A 104 -12.66 9.45 -9.23
CA VAL A 104 -13.53 8.96 -8.16
C VAL A 104 -14.35 7.80 -8.71
N PHE A 105 -14.38 6.70 -7.95
CA PHE A 105 -15.16 5.51 -8.27
C PHE A 105 -16.11 5.23 -7.10
N HIS A 106 -17.41 5.42 -7.32
CA HIS A 106 -18.44 5.20 -6.31
C HIS A 106 -19.68 4.60 -6.96
N GLU A 107 -20.29 3.57 -6.35
CA GLU A 107 -21.53 2.93 -6.85
C GLU A 107 -21.49 2.62 -8.36
N THR A 108 -20.39 2.04 -8.83
CA THR A 108 -20.11 1.71 -10.25
C THR A 108 -19.90 2.90 -11.20
N ALA A 109 -20.29 4.11 -10.80
CA ALA A 109 -20.02 5.35 -11.52
C ALA A 109 -18.54 5.75 -11.40
N LYS A 110 -17.98 6.22 -12.53
CA LYS A 110 -16.59 6.64 -12.69
C LYS A 110 -16.57 8.06 -13.21
N TYR A 111 -15.91 8.97 -12.51
CA TYR A 111 -15.84 10.37 -12.89
C TYR A 111 -14.58 11.02 -12.34
N TRP A 112 -14.26 12.22 -12.82
CA TRP A 112 -13.17 13.03 -12.29
C TRP A 112 -13.70 13.92 -11.18
N ALA A 113 -13.02 14.04 -10.03
CA ALA A 113 -13.58 14.82 -8.91
C ALA A 113 -13.80 16.31 -9.25
N CYS A 114 -13.10 16.84 -10.27
CA CYS A 114 -13.30 18.19 -10.77
C CYS A 114 -14.49 18.34 -11.75
N CYS A 115 -15.09 17.22 -12.18
CA CYS A 115 -16.23 17.17 -13.11
C CYS A 115 -17.25 16.11 -12.65
N PRO A 116 -17.94 16.33 -11.52
CA PRO A 116 -18.87 15.35 -10.96
C PRO A 116 -20.09 15.07 -11.86
N ASP A 117 -20.46 15.99 -12.74
CA ASP A 117 -21.60 15.85 -13.65
C ASP A 117 -21.30 14.92 -14.84
N LYS A 118 -20.02 14.69 -15.16
CA LYS A 118 -19.57 13.82 -16.25
C LYS A 118 -19.27 12.43 -15.70
N LYS A 119 -20.32 11.65 -15.46
CA LYS A 119 -20.21 10.27 -14.97
C LYS A 119 -20.25 9.29 -16.13
N ALA A 120 -19.36 8.32 -16.09
CA ALA A 120 -19.33 7.18 -16.99
C ALA A 120 -19.53 5.90 -16.18
N TYR A 121 -20.18 4.90 -16.79
CA TYR A 121 -20.35 3.59 -16.14
C TYR A 121 -19.36 2.56 -16.70
N ASP A 122 -18.89 2.77 -17.94
CA ASP A 122 -17.83 1.97 -18.56
C ASP A 122 -16.46 2.64 -18.48
N TRP A 123 -15.40 1.82 -18.52
CA TRP A 123 -14.03 2.31 -18.43
C TRP A 123 -13.63 3.15 -19.66
N ASP A 124 -14.01 2.71 -20.85
CA ASP A 124 -13.65 3.40 -22.10
C ASP A 124 -14.35 4.76 -22.21
N GLU A 125 -15.58 4.87 -21.71
CA GLU A 125 -16.32 6.12 -21.64
C GLU A 125 -15.66 7.09 -20.63
N PHE A 126 -15.22 6.58 -19.47
CA PHE A 126 -14.49 7.36 -18.48
C PHE A 126 -13.19 7.96 -19.06
N MET A 127 -12.43 7.18 -19.83
CA MET A 127 -11.19 7.64 -20.47
C MET A 127 -11.42 8.70 -21.56
N LYS A 128 -12.63 8.79 -22.11
CA LYS A 128 -13.03 9.78 -23.12
C LYS A 128 -13.53 11.09 -22.52
N ILE A 129 -13.73 11.18 -21.20
CA ILE A 129 -14.21 12.42 -20.55
C ILE A 129 -13.18 13.54 -20.79
N PRO A 130 -13.55 14.63 -21.51
CA PRO A 130 -12.60 15.67 -21.86
C PRO A 130 -12.14 16.45 -20.63
N GLY A 131 -10.83 16.75 -20.58
CA GLY A 131 -10.22 17.56 -19.54
C GLY A 131 -10.91 18.91 -19.34
N CYS A 132 -11.06 19.36 -18.09
CA CYS A 132 -11.74 20.61 -17.76
C CYS A 132 -10.81 21.82 -17.63
N GLN A 133 -9.50 21.62 -17.60
CA GLN A 133 -8.51 22.68 -17.47
C GLN A 133 -7.47 22.58 -18.58
N THR A 134 -7.04 23.73 -19.09
CA THR A 134 -5.91 23.89 -20.01
C THR A 134 -4.64 24.26 -19.25
N GLY A 135 -3.50 23.75 -19.69
CA GLY A 135 -2.18 24.06 -19.15
C GLY A 135 -1.09 23.45 -20.03
N HIS A 136 0.06 23.17 -19.44
CA HIS A 136 1.18 22.53 -20.13
C HIS A 136 1.33 21.06 -19.74
N CYS A 137 1.83 20.24 -20.66
CA CYS A 137 2.16 18.85 -20.35
C CYS A 137 3.31 18.79 -19.33
N THR A 138 3.31 17.76 -18.48
CA THR A 138 4.38 17.59 -17.49
C THR A 138 4.75 16.12 -17.32
N SER A 139 6.03 15.87 -17.01
CA SER A 139 6.61 14.53 -16.82
C SER A 139 6.60 14.11 -15.35
N VAL A 140 6.28 15.03 -14.45
CA VAL A 140 6.16 14.83 -13.01
C VAL A 140 4.74 14.36 -12.68
N ALA A 141 4.62 13.28 -11.91
CA ALA A 141 3.30 12.81 -11.47
C ALA A 141 2.79 13.73 -10.34
N LYS A 142 1.50 14.09 -10.37
CA LYS A 142 0.86 14.76 -9.23
C LYS A 142 0.64 13.74 -8.11
N ASP A 143 0.76 14.18 -6.85
CA ASP A 143 0.48 13.34 -5.69
C ASP A 143 -0.93 12.77 -5.77
N LYS A 144 -1.02 11.44 -5.83
CA LYS A 144 -2.28 10.72 -5.97
C LYS A 144 -2.94 10.60 -4.60
N LYS A 145 -3.61 11.65 -4.13
CA LYS A 145 -4.58 11.53 -3.02
C LYS A 145 -5.85 10.88 -3.57
N PHE A 146 -5.81 9.58 -3.74
CA PHE A 146 -6.94 8.82 -4.28
C PHE A 146 -8.10 8.90 -3.27
N LEU A 147 -9.22 9.50 -3.68
CA LEU A 147 -10.39 9.69 -2.82
C LEU A 147 -11.27 8.43 -2.68
N GLY A 148 -10.81 7.27 -3.15
CA GLY A 148 -11.63 6.06 -3.15
C GLY A 148 -10.84 4.76 -3.23
N GLY A 149 -10.10 4.40 -2.18
CA GLY A 149 -9.43 3.09 -2.07
C GLY A 149 -7.91 3.14 -1.94
N ALA A 150 -7.35 4.22 -1.39
CA ALA A 150 -6.00 4.15 -0.86
C ALA A 150 -6.04 3.28 0.41
N ASP A 151 -5.13 2.31 0.50
CA ASP A 151 -5.04 1.40 1.63
C ASP A 151 -4.55 2.14 2.89
N ILE A 152 -5.46 2.89 3.52
CA ILE A 152 -5.23 3.57 4.82
C ILE A 152 -4.91 2.58 5.94
N ARG A 153 -5.01 1.27 5.68
CA ARG A 153 -4.79 0.18 6.63
C ARG A 153 -3.37 0.14 7.17
N ALA A 154 -2.38 0.64 6.41
CA ALA A 154 -1.01 0.75 6.91
C ALA A 154 -0.87 1.87 7.96
N GLU A 155 -1.41 3.06 7.67
CA GLU A 155 -1.36 4.22 8.56
C GLU A 155 -2.26 4.05 9.79
N HIS A 156 -3.37 3.32 9.64
CA HIS A 156 -4.34 3.04 10.70
C HIS A 156 -4.28 1.57 11.15
N ALA A 157 -3.14 0.90 10.93
CA ALA A 157 -2.94 -0.45 11.41
C ALA A 157 -3.06 -0.45 12.94
N PRO A 158 -3.87 -1.33 13.54
CA PRO A 158 -3.85 -1.52 14.98
C PRO A 158 -2.43 -1.88 15.40
N LYS A 159 -1.83 -1.08 16.29
CA LYS A 159 -0.55 -1.44 16.91
C LYS A 159 -0.72 -2.77 17.65
N ARG A 160 0.27 -3.66 17.59
CA ARG A 160 0.23 -4.89 18.40
C ARG A 160 0.47 -4.52 19.86
N LEU A 161 -0.38 -5.00 20.77
CA LEU A 161 -0.19 -4.78 22.21
C LEU A 161 1.15 -5.33 22.73
N ASP A 162 1.72 -6.34 22.06
CA ASP A 162 2.98 -6.97 22.46
C ASP A 162 4.22 -6.05 22.29
N ASP A 163 4.10 -4.97 21.52
CA ASP A 163 5.22 -4.06 21.23
C ASP A 163 5.54 -3.13 22.43
N GLU A 164 4.59 -2.90 23.34
CA GLU A 164 4.73 -1.99 24.50
C GLU A 164 4.88 -2.72 25.84
N VAL A 165 4.94 -4.06 25.85
CA VAL A 165 5.16 -4.81 27.09
C VAL A 165 6.59 -4.58 27.59
N PRO A 166 6.79 -4.06 28.82
CA PRO A 166 8.13 -3.91 29.39
C PRO A 166 8.87 -5.25 29.38
N VAL A 167 9.89 -5.36 28.54
CA VAL A 167 10.67 -6.59 28.40
C VAL A 167 11.39 -6.88 29.71
N ASP A 168 11.16 -8.07 30.26
CA ASP A 168 11.85 -8.56 31.46
C ASP A 168 13.37 -8.29 31.35
N PRO A 169 14.03 -7.79 32.41
CA PRO A 169 15.42 -7.38 32.34
C PRO A 169 16.36 -8.53 31.97
N ARG A 170 15.98 -9.78 32.28
CA ARG A 170 16.72 -10.98 31.85
C ARG A 170 16.70 -11.17 30.35
N LYS A 171 15.53 -11.04 29.71
CA LYS A 171 15.39 -11.14 28.25
C LYS A 171 16.20 -10.05 27.52
N LYS A 172 16.32 -8.85 28.11
CA LYS A 172 17.20 -7.80 27.57
C LYS A 172 18.67 -8.21 27.60
N LEU A 173 19.10 -8.85 28.69
CA LEU A 173 20.45 -9.37 28.84
C LEU A 173 20.72 -10.55 27.89
N ASP A 174 19.75 -11.45 27.72
CA ASP A 174 19.85 -12.59 26.80
C ASP A 174 19.97 -12.14 25.34
N ARG A 175 19.18 -11.16 24.91
CA ARG A 175 19.31 -10.55 23.58
C ARG A 175 20.69 -9.93 23.35
N LEU A 176 21.24 -9.30 24.40
CA LEU A 176 22.56 -8.69 24.34
C LEU A 176 23.67 -9.75 24.29
N ARG A 177 23.49 -10.86 25.02
CA ARG A 177 24.35 -12.05 24.94
C ARG A 177 24.36 -12.62 23.52
N GLU A 178 23.20 -12.83 22.93
CA GLU A 178 23.06 -13.34 21.55
C GLU A 178 23.78 -12.43 20.54
N GLY A 179 23.62 -11.12 20.67
CA GLY A 179 24.29 -10.13 19.82
C GLY A 179 25.82 -10.16 19.95
N LEU A 180 26.35 -10.11 21.18
CA LEU A 180 27.79 -10.11 21.42
C LEU A 180 28.45 -11.45 21.07
N VAL A 181 27.77 -12.57 21.30
CA VAL A 181 28.26 -13.89 20.89
C VAL A 181 28.34 -14.00 19.36
N SER A 182 27.38 -13.43 18.65
CA SER A 182 27.41 -13.36 17.18
C SER A 182 28.56 -12.50 16.66
N LEU A 183 29.01 -11.51 17.43
CA LEU A 183 30.17 -10.66 17.12
C LEU A 183 31.52 -11.28 17.57
N GLY A 184 31.50 -12.48 18.17
CA GLY A 184 32.71 -13.22 18.55
C GLY A 184 33.12 -13.09 20.02
N VAL A 185 32.31 -12.46 20.88
CA VAL A 185 32.55 -12.47 22.33
C VAL A 185 32.13 -13.83 22.89
N SER A 186 32.94 -14.44 23.76
CA SER A 186 32.55 -15.72 24.37
C SER A 186 31.37 -15.52 25.33
N ALA A 187 30.44 -16.49 25.34
CA ALA A 187 29.29 -16.45 26.23
C ALA A 187 29.70 -16.43 27.71
N ASP A 188 30.80 -17.11 28.05
CA ASP A 188 31.33 -17.16 29.41
C ASP A 188 31.94 -15.83 29.85
N ASP A 189 32.60 -15.10 28.95
CA ASP A 189 33.14 -13.77 29.25
C ASP A 189 32.01 -12.77 29.48
N PHE A 190 30.94 -12.88 28.69
CA PHE A 190 29.72 -12.12 28.90
C PHE A 190 29.08 -12.41 30.27
N ASP A 191 28.95 -13.70 30.61
CA ASP A 191 28.37 -14.17 31.88
C ASP A 191 29.18 -13.70 33.09
N ARG A 192 30.51 -13.68 32.98
CA ARG A 192 31.42 -13.12 33.99
C ARG A 192 31.30 -11.61 34.11
N ALA A 193 31.20 -10.90 33.00
CA ALA A 193 31.14 -9.44 32.97
C ALA A 193 29.83 -8.92 33.59
N TRP A 194 28.68 -9.45 33.18
CA TRP A 194 27.40 -9.04 33.75
C TRP A 194 27.28 -9.50 35.21
N GLY A 195 27.78 -10.70 35.57
CA GLY A 195 27.75 -11.18 36.95
C GLY A 195 28.49 -10.25 37.92
N ARG A 196 29.62 -9.67 37.51
CA ARG A 196 30.35 -8.64 38.27
C ARG A 196 29.55 -7.34 38.41
N LEU A 197 28.82 -6.93 37.38
CA LEU A 197 27.96 -5.74 37.42
C LEU A 197 26.71 -5.98 38.28
N GLY A 198 26.13 -7.17 38.22
CA GLY A 198 25.00 -7.59 39.05
C GLY A 198 25.33 -7.58 40.53
N ALA A 199 26.53 -8.04 40.91
CA ALA A 199 27.01 -7.98 42.28
C ALA A 199 27.21 -6.54 42.81
N LYS A 200 27.46 -5.57 41.92
CA LYS A 200 27.66 -4.15 42.29
C LYS A 200 26.37 -3.35 42.33
N LEU A 201 25.46 -3.59 41.38
CA LEU A 201 24.27 -2.76 41.16
C LEU A 201 23.01 -3.34 41.80
N GLY A 202 22.95 -4.66 42.03
CA GLY A 202 21.80 -5.33 42.65
C GLY A 202 20.53 -5.41 41.79
N ASP A 203 20.39 -4.58 40.76
CA ASP A 203 19.26 -4.54 39.82
C ASP A 203 19.69 -4.93 38.39
N LEU A 204 19.05 -5.95 37.82
CA LEU A 204 19.32 -6.45 36.47
C LEU A 204 18.95 -5.44 35.36
N SER A 205 17.94 -4.59 35.58
CA SER A 205 17.55 -3.57 34.60
C SER A 205 18.68 -2.55 34.41
N LEU A 206 19.28 -2.13 35.53
CA LEU A 206 20.38 -1.18 35.58
C LEU A 206 21.68 -1.79 35.01
N VAL A 207 21.91 -3.10 35.22
CA VAL A 207 23.01 -3.82 34.60
C VAL A 207 22.88 -3.84 33.07
N ALA A 208 21.71 -4.18 32.54
CA ALA A 208 21.47 -4.19 31.10
C ALA A 208 21.63 -2.79 30.48
N GLN A 209 21.16 -1.74 31.17
CA GLN A 209 21.38 -0.36 30.74
C GLN A 209 22.87 0.02 30.75
N LYS A 210 23.59 -0.35 31.81
CA LYS A 210 25.02 0.00 31.94
C LYS A 210 25.88 -0.73 30.91
N MET A 211 25.60 -2.00 30.61
CA MET A 211 26.31 -2.73 29.56
C MET A 211 26.08 -2.12 28.17
N ASN A 212 24.84 -1.74 27.85
CA ASN A 212 24.53 -1.03 26.61
C ASN A 212 25.29 0.31 26.52
N GLN A 213 25.29 1.09 27.61
CA GLN A 213 26.00 2.36 27.68
C GLN A 213 27.50 2.17 27.42
N LEU A 214 28.16 1.24 28.13
CA LEU A 214 29.59 0.98 27.99
C LEU A 214 29.94 0.52 26.57
N PHE A 215 29.09 -0.30 25.96
CA PHE A 215 29.28 -0.75 24.59
C PHE A 215 29.19 0.43 23.60
N THR A 216 28.16 1.26 23.70
CA THR A 216 28.01 2.45 22.85
C THR A 216 29.15 3.45 23.04
N GLU A 217 29.57 3.69 24.29
CA GLU A 217 30.73 4.55 24.59
C GLU A 217 32.01 4.02 23.94
N THR A 218 32.26 2.71 24.03
CA THR A 218 33.44 2.07 23.40
C THR A 218 33.42 2.24 21.88
N LEU A 219 32.27 2.00 21.23
CA LEU A 219 32.13 2.21 19.79
C LEU A 219 32.37 3.67 19.39
N GLN A 220 31.85 4.62 20.17
CA GLN A 220 32.05 6.05 19.91
C GLN A 220 33.51 6.47 20.08
N THR A 221 34.23 5.90 21.04
CA THR A 221 35.66 6.19 21.21
C THR A 221 36.52 5.65 20.06
N MET A 222 36.14 4.53 19.45
CA MET A 222 36.86 3.98 18.30
C MET A 222 36.76 4.86 17.06
N ASP A 223 35.62 5.51 16.83
CA ASP A 223 35.43 6.41 15.68
C ASP A 223 36.22 7.72 15.81
N THR A 224 36.58 8.14 17.03
CA THR A 224 37.26 9.43 17.27
C THR A 224 38.78 9.37 17.18
N ASP A 225 39.39 8.20 17.36
CA ASP A 225 40.84 8.05 17.41
C ASP A 225 41.50 8.05 16.01
N ASP A 226 40.72 7.86 14.93
CA ASP A 226 41.21 7.90 13.54
C ASP A 226 41.24 9.32 12.92
N MET A 227 40.77 10.33 13.67
CA MET A 227 40.69 11.73 13.22
C MET A 227 41.72 12.67 13.86
N ASN A 228 42.66 12.14 14.65
CA ASN A 228 43.65 12.94 15.36
C ASN A 228 45.08 12.52 14.99
N LEU A 229 45.42 12.68 13.71
CA LEU A 229 46.80 12.64 13.26
C LEU A 229 47.42 14.04 13.53
N PRO A 230 48.50 14.15 14.33
CA PRO A 230 49.20 15.41 14.46
C PRO A 230 49.87 15.79 13.13
N ASP A 231 49.70 17.06 12.71
CA ASP A 231 50.37 17.71 11.58
C ASP A 231 51.91 17.67 11.68
#